data_AF-A0A835V4V8-F1
#
_entry.id   AF-A0A835V4V8-F1
#
_cell.length_a   1.000
_cell.length_b   1.000
_cell.length_c   1.000
_cell.angle_alpha   90.00
_cell.angle_beta   90.00
_cell.angle_gamma   90.00
#
_symmetry.space_group_name_H-M   'P 1'
#
loop_
_entity.id
_entity.type
_entity.pdbx_description
1 polymer ?
#
loop_
_entity_poly.entity_id
_entity_poly.type
_entity_poly.pdbx_seq_one_letter_code
_entity_poly.pdbx_strand_id
1 'polypeptide(L)'
;MSTRSGNPLCFNCEGQFPLWPGLFVLVCLLCQIKSFAACWSRCYLKDLVGGSTNLKCIKRVTTHPRTFERHYISSYKHVYAPEPEHEHSKNNLSVLSEFFGAFYRFSRPHTIIGTILGITSVSLLPVETVADLSPTFFRGLIKALVSAVCMNIYVVGLNQIFDIKIDKVNKPFLPLASGELSVAAGVTIVLSFCVISFLVGVWSQSPPLLFALLVSFLLGTAYSLDAPLLRWKQHAFLAASCILTVRAILVQLAFFLHMQKYVLGRQRNLTKPVVFATVFMCFFSAVIALFK
;
A
#
# COMPACT_ATOMS: atom_id res chain seq x y z
N MET A 1 14.16 62.77 23.81
CA MET A 1 12.97 62.31 23.08
C MET A 1 13.33 62.26 21.61
N SER A 2 13.27 61.06 21.03
CA SER A 2 13.66 60.74 19.65
C SER A 2 12.59 61.16 18.65
N THR A 3 12.97 61.71 17.49
CA THR A 3 12.43 61.31 16.17
C THR A 3 13.40 61.75 15.08
N ARG A 4 13.87 60.79 14.27
CA ARG A 4 14.73 60.95 13.09
C ARG A 4 13.88 60.60 11.86
N SER A 5 13.83 61.49 10.87
CA SER A 5 13.12 61.32 9.59
C SER A 5 14.07 60.88 8.47
N GLY A 6 13.57 60.03 7.55
CA GLY A 6 14.20 59.61 6.28
C GLY A 6 15.03 58.33 6.41
N ASN A 7 14.91 57.28 5.58
CA ASN A 7 14.48 57.14 4.18
C ASN A 7 14.06 55.65 3.87
N PRO A 8 13.56 55.32 2.66
CA PRO A 8 12.89 54.06 2.31
C PRO A 8 13.87 52.97 1.84
N LEU A 9 13.49 51.68 1.92
CA LEU A 9 14.00 50.60 1.06
C LEU A 9 13.05 49.39 1.18
N CYS A 10 12.40 49.06 0.06
CA CYS A 10 11.70 47.81 -0.15
C CYS A 10 12.65 46.61 0.07
N PHE A 11 12.25 45.66 0.91
CA PHE A 11 12.68 44.27 0.75
C PHE A 11 11.47 43.36 1.01
N ASN A 12 11.06 42.74 -0.10
CA ASN A 12 10.08 41.67 -0.18
C ASN A 12 10.68 40.42 0.51
N CYS A 13 9.96 39.84 1.46
CA CYS A 13 10.29 38.54 2.06
C CYS A 13 9.04 37.66 2.08
N GLU A 14 8.65 37.14 0.92
CA GLU A 14 8.04 35.82 0.84
C GLU A 14 9.11 34.78 1.23
N GLY A 15 8.86 34.00 2.27
CA GLY A 15 9.65 32.79 2.52
C GLY A 15 9.85 32.47 3.98
N GLN A 16 8.92 31.70 4.56
CA GLN A 16 9.24 30.69 5.57
C GLN A 16 8.05 29.76 5.80
N PHE A 17 8.05 28.64 5.05
CA PHE A 17 7.46 27.38 5.52
C PHE A 17 8.62 26.49 5.99
N PRO A 18 8.91 26.36 7.30
CA PRO A 18 9.86 25.38 7.78
C PRO A 18 9.14 24.30 8.58
N LEU A 19 8.62 23.28 7.90
CA LEU A 19 8.52 21.94 8.46
C LEU A 19 8.72 20.96 7.31
N TRP A 20 9.87 20.30 7.29
CA TRP A 20 10.25 19.35 6.25
C TRP A 20 9.17 18.27 6.11
N PRO A 21 8.55 18.08 4.93
CA PRO A 21 7.56 17.04 4.70
C PRO A 21 8.08 15.64 5.04
N GLY A 22 9.40 15.42 4.89
CA GLY A 22 10.06 14.15 5.23
C GLY A 22 10.02 13.81 6.72
N LEU A 23 10.12 14.80 7.62
CA LEU A 23 10.09 14.55 9.07
C LEU A 23 8.66 14.20 9.52
N PHE A 24 7.65 14.89 8.99
CA PHE A 24 6.25 14.56 9.24
C PHE A 24 5.90 13.16 8.72
N VAL A 25 6.34 12.81 7.51
CA VAL A 25 6.15 11.46 6.94
C VAL A 25 6.85 10.40 7.78
N LEU A 26 8.08 10.65 8.24
CA LEU A 26 8.81 9.72 9.11
C LEU A 26 8.09 9.55 10.46
N VAL A 27 7.59 10.63 11.07
CA VAL A 27 6.81 10.57 12.31
C VAL A 27 5.49 9.82 12.10
N CYS A 28 4.77 10.05 11.00
CA CYS A 28 3.57 9.29 10.66
C CYS A 28 3.88 7.80 10.44
N LEU A 29 4.96 7.47 9.72
CA LEU A 29 5.42 6.09 9.53
C LEU A 29 5.74 5.44 10.87
N LEU A 30 6.50 6.10 11.74
CA LEU A 30 6.89 5.57 13.05
C LEU A 30 5.69 5.44 13.99
N CYS A 31 4.77 6.41 13.99
CA CYS A 31 3.52 6.36 14.77
C CYS A 31 2.61 5.23 14.31
N GLN A 32 2.59 4.94 13.01
CA GLN A 32 1.81 3.85 12.42
C GLN A 32 2.49 2.50 12.58
N ILE A 33 3.83 2.39 12.47
CA ILE A 33 4.57 1.19 12.89
C ILE A 33 4.27 0.90 14.36
N LYS A 34 4.25 1.92 15.23
CA LYS A 34 3.84 1.77 16.64
C LYS A 34 2.37 1.39 16.80
N SER A 35 1.45 2.00 16.05
CA SER A 35 0.01 1.68 16.12
C SER A 35 -0.29 0.29 15.58
N PHE A 36 0.40 -0.13 14.51
CA PHE A 36 0.34 -1.45 13.93
C PHE A 36 0.98 -2.48 14.86
N ALA A 37 2.13 -2.19 15.47
CA ALA A 37 2.73 -3.02 16.52
C ALA A 37 1.86 -3.12 17.77
N ALA A 38 1.16 -2.04 18.16
CA ALA A 38 0.22 -2.03 19.28
C ALA A 38 -1.10 -2.74 18.95
N CYS A 39 -1.58 -2.64 17.71
CA CYS A 39 -2.73 -3.41 17.21
C CYS A 39 -2.38 -4.89 17.07
N TRP A 40 -1.18 -5.21 16.58
CA TRP A 40 -0.60 -6.54 16.53
C TRP A 40 -0.47 -7.13 17.93
N SER A 41 0.05 -6.36 18.90
CA SER A 41 0.12 -6.77 20.30
C SER A 41 -1.28 -6.97 20.89
N ARG A 42 -2.26 -6.13 20.57
CA ARG A 42 -3.64 -6.29 21.10
C ARG A 42 -4.43 -7.44 20.48
N CYS A 43 -4.26 -7.73 19.18
CA CYS A 43 -4.98 -8.80 18.50
C CYS A 43 -4.25 -10.15 18.58
N TYR A 44 -2.92 -10.16 18.37
CA TYR A 44 -2.14 -11.40 18.24
C TYR A 44 -1.49 -11.85 19.55
N LEU A 45 -1.09 -10.93 20.44
CA LEU A 45 -0.65 -11.33 21.79
C LEU A 45 -1.84 -11.86 22.59
N LYS A 46 -3.08 -11.40 22.33
CA LYS A 46 -4.29 -11.99 22.91
C LYS A 46 -4.59 -13.38 22.37
N ASP A 47 -4.28 -13.71 21.12
CA ASP A 47 -4.46 -15.08 20.61
C ASP A 47 -3.31 -16.02 21.02
N LEU A 48 -2.07 -15.51 21.14
CA LEU A 48 -0.92 -16.26 21.68
C LEU A 48 -0.99 -16.48 23.20
N VAL A 49 -1.50 -15.50 23.97
CA VAL A 49 -1.64 -15.59 25.44
C VAL A 49 -3.03 -16.12 25.84
N GLY A 50 -4.07 -15.84 25.08
CA GLY A 50 -5.44 -16.34 25.27
C GLY A 50 -5.63 -17.81 24.87
N GLY A 51 -4.69 -18.38 24.10
CA GLY A 51 -4.60 -19.82 23.86
C GLY A 51 -4.28 -20.66 25.13
N SER A 52 -3.99 -20.03 26.27
CA SER A 52 -3.65 -20.73 27.53
C SER A 52 -4.78 -20.82 28.55
N THR A 53 -6.01 -20.40 28.21
CA THR A 53 -7.16 -20.50 29.14
C THR A 53 -8.37 -21.19 28.53
N ASN A 54 -8.18 -22.42 28.05
CA ASN A 54 -9.26 -23.42 28.04
C ASN A 54 -8.74 -24.86 28.03
N LEU A 55 -7.80 -25.16 28.94
CA LEU A 55 -7.39 -26.53 29.26
C LEU A 55 -8.43 -27.30 30.11
N LYS A 56 -9.73 -27.07 29.87
CA LYS A 56 -10.83 -27.77 30.56
C LYS A 56 -11.89 -28.36 29.61
N CYS A 57 -11.80 -28.16 28.29
CA CYS A 57 -12.74 -28.78 27.33
C CYS A 57 -12.16 -29.97 26.54
N ILE A 58 -11.10 -30.61 27.02
CA ILE A 58 -10.63 -31.92 26.53
C ILE A 58 -10.32 -32.82 27.74
N LYS A 59 -11.34 -33.07 28.57
CA LYS A 59 -11.34 -34.17 29.55
C LYS A 59 -12.71 -34.83 29.55
N ARG A 60 -13.01 -35.57 28.47
CA ARG A 60 -13.89 -36.76 28.42
C ARG A 60 -14.20 -37.11 26.98
N VAL A 61 -13.26 -37.76 26.30
CA VAL A 61 -13.52 -38.92 25.41
C VAL A 61 -12.26 -39.80 25.49
N THR A 62 -12.32 -40.73 26.43
CA THR A 62 -11.86 -42.12 26.36
C THR A 62 -10.69 -42.50 25.41
N THR A 63 -9.58 -42.91 26.04
CA THR A 63 -8.81 -44.15 25.80
C THR A 63 -8.37 -44.52 24.37
N HIS A 64 -7.17 -44.09 23.96
CA HIS A 64 -6.08 -44.95 23.44
C HIS A 64 -4.85 -44.11 23.03
N PRO A 65 -3.72 -44.16 23.76
CA PRO A 65 -2.48 -43.53 23.30
C PRO A 65 -1.62 -44.59 22.58
N ARG A 66 -1.23 -44.36 21.32
CA ARG A 66 0.07 -44.77 20.70
C ARG A 66 0.13 -44.80 19.16
N THR A 67 -0.95 -44.56 18.42
CA THR A 67 -0.94 -44.78 16.96
C THR A 67 -0.77 -43.54 16.08
N PHE A 68 -1.08 -42.33 16.57
CA PHE A 68 -1.07 -41.12 15.73
C PHE A 68 0.33 -40.48 15.58
N GLU A 69 1.17 -40.59 16.61
CA GLU A 69 2.52 -40.00 16.62
C GLU A 69 3.50 -40.73 15.69
N ARG A 70 3.27 -42.03 15.42
CA ARG A 70 4.10 -42.81 14.49
C ARG A 70 3.86 -42.45 13.02
N HIS A 71 2.66 -42.04 12.63
CA HIS A 71 2.39 -41.71 11.22
C HIS A 71 3.06 -40.39 10.80
N TYR A 72 3.12 -39.41 11.71
CA TYR A 72 3.75 -38.13 11.42
C TYR A 72 5.30 -38.22 11.40
N ILE A 73 5.89 -39.03 12.29
CA ILE A 73 7.36 -39.21 12.36
C ILE A 73 7.86 -40.22 11.31
N SER A 74 7.07 -41.24 10.94
CA SER A 74 7.46 -42.23 9.90
C SER A 74 7.48 -41.64 8.50
N SER A 75 6.61 -40.68 8.19
CA SER A 75 6.62 -40.02 6.88
C SER A 75 7.82 -39.09 6.68
N TYR A 76 8.45 -38.64 7.78
CA TYR A 76 9.64 -37.77 7.73
C TYR A 76 10.95 -38.58 7.64
N LYS A 77 10.98 -39.81 8.18
CA LYS A 77 12.20 -40.64 8.23
C LYS A 77 12.54 -41.39 6.94
N HIS A 78 11.60 -41.52 6.00
CA HIS A 78 11.84 -42.29 4.77
C HIS A 78 12.39 -41.48 3.58
N VAL A 79 12.67 -40.19 3.74
CA VAL A 79 13.08 -39.31 2.62
C VAL A 79 14.54 -38.84 2.69
N TYR A 80 15.30 -39.17 3.74
CA TYR A 80 16.72 -38.78 3.83
C TYR A 80 17.64 -39.97 4.10
N ALA A 81 18.12 -40.58 3.02
CA ALA A 81 19.43 -41.24 2.97
C ALA A 81 20.39 -40.31 2.20
N PRO A 82 21.65 -40.11 2.63
CA PRO A 82 22.50 -39.04 2.06
C PRO A 82 23.33 -39.50 0.85
N GLU A 83 23.39 -38.62 -0.19
CA GLU A 83 24.56 -38.16 -1.00
C GLU A 83 24.22 -37.91 -2.50
N PRO A 84 24.91 -37.01 -3.26
CA PRO A 84 25.56 -35.74 -2.92
C PRO A 84 25.09 -34.52 -3.78
N GLU A 85 25.15 -33.32 -3.18
CA GLU A 85 25.31 -31.95 -3.72
C GLU A 85 24.42 -31.35 -4.86
N HIS A 86 23.54 -32.07 -5.56
CA HIS A 86 22.74 -31.46 -6.66
C HIS A 86 21.23 -31.19 -6.37
N GLU A 87 20.74 -31.51 -5.17
CA GLU A 87 19.29 -31.44 -4.85
C GLU A 87 18.82 -30.12 -4.23
N HIS A 88 19.73 -29.33 -3.65
CA HIS A 88 19.36 -28.12 -2.89
C HIS A 88 18.80 -26.98 -3.76
N SER A 89 19.22 -26.88 -5.02
CA SER A 89 18.83 -25.80 -5.93
C SER A 89 17.39 -25.93 -6.45
N LYS A 90 16.92 -27.17 -6.71
CA LYS A 90 15.57 -27.42 -7.24
C LYS A 90 14.47 -27.10 -6.23
N ASN A 91 14.71 -27.35 -4.95
CA ASN A 91 13.74 -27.10 -3.88
C ASN A 91 13.57 -25.59 -3.57
N ASN A 92 14.62 -24.79 -3.72
CA ASN A 92 14.52 -23.35 -3.50
C ASN A 92 13.74 -22.63 -4.61
N LEU A 93 13.91 -23.08 -5.86
CA LEU A 93 13.21 -22.47 -7.00
C LEU A 93 11.70 -22.78 -6.99
N SER A 94 11.30 -23.97 -6.57
CA SER A 94 9.88 -24.33 -6.42
C SER A 94 9.21 -23.53 -5.32
N VAL A 95 9.84 -23.41 -4.14
CA VAL A 95 9.34 -22.60 -3.02
C VAL A 95 9.23 -21.12 -3.40
N LEU A 96 10.22 -20.58 -4.12
CA LEU A 96 10.17 -19.22 -4.64
C LEU A 96 9.03 -19.05 -5.65
N SER A 97 8.85 -20.00 -6.57
CA SER A 97 7.78 -19.98 -7.57
C SER A 97 6.40 -19.97 -6.92
N GLU A 98 6.18 -20.81 -5.91
CA GLU A 98 4.95 -20.85 -5.13
C GLU A 98 4.71 -19.53 -4.39
N PHE A 99 5.75 -18.98 -3.76
CA PHE A 99 5.67 -17.66 -3.11
C PHE A 99 5.33 -16.55 -4.11
N PHE A 100 5.96 -16.52 -5.28
CA PHE A 100 5.66 -15.53 -6.33
C PHE A 100 4.24 -15.70 -6.88
N GLY A 101 3.75 -16.94 -7.02
CA GLY A 101 2.37 -17.23 -7.39
C GLY A 101 1.38 -16.71 -6.36
N ALA A 102 1.64 -16.98 -5.07
CA ALA A 102 0.84 -16.45 -3.97
C ALA A 102 0.90 -14.92 -3.90
N PHE A 103 2.08 -14.33 -4.03
CA PHE A 103 2.28 -12.88 -4.05
C PHE A 103 1.55 -12.21 -5.22
N TYR A 104 1.59 -12.81 -6.42
CA TYR A 104 0.88 -12.31 -7.59
C TYR A 104 -0.63 -12.22 -7.32
N ARG A 105 -1.24 -13.28 -6.78
CA ARG A 105 -2.66 -13.29 -6.40
C ARG A 105 -2.95 -12.28 -5.27
N PHE A 106 -2.07 -12.21 -4.27
CA PHE A 106 -2.17 -11.28 -3.15
C PHE A 106 -2.18 -9.82 -3.62
N SER A 107 -1.38 -9.48 -4.64
CA SER A 107 -1.24 -8.13 -5.18
C SER A 107 -2.46 -7.61 -5.96
N ARG A 108 -3.40 -8.51 -6.32
CA ARG A 108 -4.58 -8.25 -7.16
C ARG A 108 -4.22 -7.56 -8.49
N PRO A 109 -3.75 -8.31 -9.50
CA PRO A 109 -3.14 -7.75 -10.72
C PRO A 109 -4.05 -6.78 -11.49
N HIS A 110 -5.38 -6.98 -11.46
CA HIS A 110 -6.33 -6.06 -12.11
C HIS A 110 -6.24 -4.63 -11.56
N THR A 111 -5.96 -4.44 -10.26
CA THR A 111 -5.83 -3.09 -9.68
C THR A 111 -4.51 -2.45 -10.09
N ILE A 112 -3.43 -3.25 -10.18
CA ILE A 112 -2.08 -2.81 -10.57
C ILE A 112 -2.07 -2.38 -12.03
N ILE A 113 -2.65 -3.17 -12.93
CA ILE A 113 -2.77 -2.83 -14.36
C ILE A 113 -3.49 -1.48 -14.50
N GLY A 114 -4.61 -1.29 -13.81
CA GLY A 114 -5.33 -0.02 -13.83
C GLY A 114 -4.49 1.16 -13.29
N THR A 115 -3.68 0.94 -12.25
CA THR A 115 -2.77 1.97 -11.72
C THR A 115 -1.69 2.34 -12.73
N ILE A 116 -1.07 1.34 -13.38
CA ILE A 116 -0.02 1.59 -14.38
C ILE A 116 -0.58 2.37 -15.57
N LEU A 117 -1.72 1.94 -16.11
CA LEU A 117 -2.37 2.61 -17.25
C LEU A 117 -2.80 4.03 -16.90
N GLY A 118 -3.42 4.23 -15.72
CA GLY A 118 -3.86 5.55 -15.28
C GLY A 118 -2.71 6.53 -15.09
N ILE A 119 -1.66 6.13 -14.36
CA ILE A 119 -0.50 7.01 -14.12
C ILE A 119 0.24 7.31 -15.42
N THR A 120 0.43 6.30 -16.28
CA THR A 120 1.07 6.51 -17.59
C THR A 120 0.26 7.50 -18.42
N SER A 121 -1.06 7.32 -18.50
CA SER A 121 -1.95 8.22 -19.24
C SER A 121 -1.87 9.66 -18.73
N VAL A 122 -1.97 9.88 -17.42
CA VAL A 122 -1.87 11.22 -16.81
C VAL A 122 -0.50 11.84 -17.04
N SER A 123 0.55 11.02 -16.98
CA SER A 123 1.93 11.47 -17.14
C SER A 123 2.24 11.95 -18.55
N LEU A 124 1.46 11.51 -19.55
CA LEU A 124 1.56 11.96 -20.93
C LEU A 124 0.80 13.26 -21.20
N LEU A 125 -0.18 13.64 -20.38
CA LEU A 125 -0.96 14.88 -20.57
C LEU A 125 -0.15 16.19 -20.62
N PRO A 126 0.95 16.37 -19.85
CA PRO A 126 1.76 17.58 -19.94
C PRO A 126 2.80 17.54 -21.07
N VAL A 127 2.87 16.48 -21.88
CA VAL A 127 3.80 16.36 -23.02
C VAL A 127 3.28 17.22 -24.18
N GLU A 128 4.09 18.17 -24.64
CA GLU A 128 3.75 19.07 -25.73
C GLU A 128 4.50 18.70 -27.02
N THR A 129 5.73 18.20 -26.88
CA THR A 129 6.58 17.81 -28.01
C THR A 129 7.27 16.48 -27.77
N VAL A 130 7.72 15.81 -28.84
CA VAL A 130 8.49 14.57 -28.72
C VAL A 130 9.83 14.75 -27.98
N ALA A 131 10.37 15.97 -27.94
CA ALA A 131 11.59 16.27 -27.17
C ALA A 131 11.37 16.17 -25.65
N ASP A 132 10.13 16.29 -25.18
CA ASP A 132 9.79 16.11 -23.76
C ASP A 132 9.97 14.66 -23.30
N LEU A 133 9.92 13.68 -24.22
CA LEU A 133 10.13 12.24 -23.95
C LEU A 133 11.62 11.92 -23.77
N SER A 134 12.23 12.65 -22.85
CA SER A 134 13.63 12.55 -22.48
C SER A 134 13.88 11.47 -21.42
N PRO A 135 15.15 11.06 -21.18
CA PRO A 135 15.48 10.19 -20.05
C PRO A 135 15.02 10.73 -18.69
N THR A 136 14.91 12.06 -18.54
CA THR A 136 14.37 12.71 -17.34
C THR A 136 12.88 12.41 -17.16
N PHE A 137 12.11 12.46 -18.25
CA PHE A 137 10.69 12.09 -18.25
C PHE A 137 10.49 10.65 -17.78
N PHE A 138 11.19 9.69 -18.39
CA PHE A 138 11.08 8.28 -18.02
C PHE A 138 11.51 8.02 -16.58
N ARG A 139 12.55 8.70 -16.09
CA ARG A 139 12.97 8.61 -14.69
C ARG A 139 11.87 9.11 -13.74
N GLY A 140 11.22 10.22 -14.08
CA GLY A 140 10.07 10.74 -13.33
C GLY A 140 8.90 9.76 -13.33
N LEU A 141 8.53 9.26 -14.51
CA LEU A 141 7.46 8.27 -14.67
C LEU A 141 7.72 6.98 -13.88
N ILE A 142 8.95 6.46 -13.90
CA ILE A 142 9.32 5.25 -13.13
C ILE A 142 9.18 5.51 -11.62
N LYS A 143 9.62 6.66 -11.10
CA LYS A 143 9.44 7.01 -9.69
C LYS A 143 7.95 7.08 -9.30
N ALA A 144 7.14 7.69 -10.16
CA ALA A 144 5.69 7.77 -9.98
C ALA A 144 5.04 6.38 -9.99
N LEU A 145 5.36 5.53 -10.97
CA LEU A 145 4.81 4.17 -11.09
C LEU A 145 5.22 3.28 -9.92
N VAL A 146 6.51 3.23 -9.59
CA VAL A 146 7.02 2.37 -8.50
C VAL A 146 6.37 2.77 -7.18
N SER A 147 6.36 4.05 -6.84
CA SER A 147 5.74 4.51 -5.59
C SER A 147 4.25 4.19 -5.50
N ALA A 148 3.51 4.40 -6.59
CA ALA A 148 2.06 4.15 -6.61
C ALA A 148 1.69 2.67 -6.63
N VAL A 149 2.41 1.82 -7.37
CA VAL A 149 2.20 0.37 -7.36
C VAL A 149 2.49 -0.19 -5.97
N CYS A 150 3.56 0.27 -5.33
CA CYS A 150 3.86 -0.12 -3.95
C CYS A 150 2.75 0.31 -2.97
N MET A 151 2.22 1.52 -3.11
CA MET A 151 1.10 1.99 -2.31
C MET A 151 -0.18 1.17 -2.56
N ASN A 152 -0.45 0.78 -3.82
CA ASN A 152 -1.60 -0.06 -4.16
C ASN A 152 -1.50 -1.45 -3.50
N ILE A 153 -0.31 -2.08 -3.56
CA ILE A 153 -0.05 -3.35 -2.88
C ILE A 153 -0.27 -3.22 -1.36
N TYR A 154 0.21 -2.12 -0.77
CA TYR A 154 -0.07 -1.80 0.63
C TYR A 154 -1.58 -1.76 0.92
N VAL A 155 -2.35 -0.96 0.19
CA VAL A 155 -3.80 -0.79 0.45
C VAL A 155 -4.58 -2.10 0.25
N VAL A 156 -4.29 -2.83 -0.83
CA VAL A 156 -4.96 -4.11 -1.14
C VAL A 156 -4.59 -5.19 -0.14
N GLY A 157 -3.31 -5.27 0.24
CA GLY A 157 -2.83 -6.24 1.21
C GLY A 157 -3.37 -5.95 2.61
N LEU A 158 -3.42 -4.68 3.01
CA LEU A 158 -4.01 -4.23 4.27
C LEU A 158 -5.48 -4.66 4.36
N ASN A 159 -6.27 -4.40 3.32
CA ASN A 159 -7.67 -4.84 3.30
C ASN A 159 -7.77 -6.37 3.51
N GLN A 160 -6.92 -7.17 2.86
CA GLN A 160 -6.96 -8.63 3.01
C GLN A 160 -6.59 -9.09 4.43
N ILE A 161 -5.64 -8.44 5.10
CA ILE A 161 -5.24 -8.78 6.48
C ILE A 161 -6.41 -8.57 7.45
N PHE A 162 -7.18 -7.48 7.32
CA PHE A 162 -8.31 -7.21 8.20
C PHE A 162 -9.57 -8.01 7.83
N ASP A 163 -9.71 -8.40 6.56
CA ASP A 163 -10.86 -9.15 6.07
C ASP A 163 -10.65 -10.67 6.04
N ILE A 164 -9.58 -11.24 6.62
CA ILE A 164 -9.29 -12.71 6.55
C ILE A 164 -10.51 -13.57 6.85
N LYS A 165 -11.24 -13.28 7.94
CA LYS A 165 -12.43 -14.06 8.34
C LYS A 165 -13.56 -13.96 7.31
N ILE A 166 -13.72 -12.79 6.68
CA ILE A 166 -14.75 -12.51 5.67
C ILE A 166 -14.35 -13.14 4.33
N ASP A 167 -13.09 -12.97 3.93
CA ASP A 167 -12.54 -13.49 2.68
C ASP A 167 -12.45 -15.02 2.71
N LYS A 168 -12.33 -15.68 3.87
CA LYS A 168 -12.50 -17.15 3.98
C LYS A 168 -13.86 -17.66 3.49
N VAL A 169 -14.92 -16.86 3.65
CA VAL A 169 -16.26 -17.22 3.19
C VAL A 169 -16.47 -16.76 1.74
N ASN A 170 -16.15 -15.50 1.44
CA ASN A 170 -16.48 -14.88 0.16
C ASN A 170 -15.47 -15.20 -0.96
N LYS A 171 -14.20 -15.42 -0.62
CA LYS A 171 -13.06 -15.51 -1.54
C LYS A 171 -11.99 -16.49 -1.00
N PRO A 172 -12.34 -17.77 -0.78
CA PRO A 172 -11.48 -18.74 -0.08
C PRO A 172 -10.15 -19.00 -0.80
N PHE A 173 -10.06 -18.70 -2.10
CA PHE A 173 -8.86 -18.86 -2.91
C PHE A 173 -7.80 -17.77 -2.70
N LEU A 174 -8.08 -16.71 -1.92
CA LEU A 174 -7.10 -15.66 -1.66
C LEU A 174 -5.96 -16.17 -0.77
N PRO A 175 -4.69 -15.80 -1.02
CA PRO A 175 -3.54 -16.39 -0.35
C PRO A 175 -3.56 -16.36 1.19
N LEU A 176 -4.06 -15.28 1.79
CA LEU A 176 -4.22 -15.19 3.25
C LEU A 176 -5.44 -15.97 3.78
N ALA A 177 -6.49 -16.10 2.98
CA ALA A 177 -7.72 -16.81 3.36
C ALA A 177 -7.52 -18.34 3.27
N SER A 178 -6.85 -18.80 2.21
CA SER A 178 -6.50 -20.22 2.00
C SER A 178 -5.38 -20.70 2.92
N GLY A 179 -4.54 -19.79 3.43
CA GLY A 179 -3.37 -20.13 4.23
C GLY A 179 -2.11 -20.43 3.41
N GLU A 180 -2.16 -20.27 2.08
CA GLU A 180 -0.97 -20.33 1.19
C GLU A 180 0.08 -19.30 1.62
N LEU A 181 -0.34 -18.13 2.09
CA LEU A 181 0.51 -17.09 2.64
C LEU A 181 0.21 -16.92 4.13
N SER A 182 1.24 -16.97 4.97
CA SER A 182 1.07 -16.72 6.40
C SER A 182 0.70 -15.25 6.68
N VAL A 183 -0.06 -15.00 7.75
CA VAL A 183 -0.44 -13.64 8.15
C VAL A 183 0.80 -12.78 8.42
N ALA A 184 1.83 -13.36 9.05
CA ALA A 184 3.09 -12.68 9.30
C ALA A 184 3.78 -12.27 7.99
N ALA A 185 3.83 -13.15 6.99
CA ALA A 185 4.38 -12.81 5.67
C ALA A 185 3.56 -11.71 4.97
N GLY A 186 2.22 -11.79 5.02
CA GLY A 186 1.35 -10.75 4.48
C GLY A 186 1.57 -9.38 5.13
N VAL A 187 1.72 -9.32 6.46
CA VAL A 187 2.06 -8.10 7.20
C VAL A 187 3.41 -7.55 6.76
N THR A 188 4.45 -8.41 6.70
CA THR A 188 5.79 -7.99 6.27
C THR A 188 5.74 -7.40 4.87
N ILE A 189 5.07 -8.05 3.92
CA ILE A 189 4.89 -7.53 2.56
C ILE A 189 4.23 -6.14 2.60
N VAL A 190 3.08 -6.00 3.26
CA VAL A 190 2.34 -4.74 3.32
C VAL A 190 3.19 -3.60 3.90
N LEU A 191 3.90 -3.85 5.00
CA LEU A 191 4.77 -2.85 5.63
C LEU A 191 5.98 -2.51 4.74
N SER A 192 6.65 -3.51 4.15
CA SER A 192 7.78 -3.29 3.25
C SER A 192 7.40 -2.45 2.04
N PHE A 193 6.28 -2.77 1.38
CA PHE A 193 5.80 -2.01 0.22
C PHE A 193 5.35 -0.58 0.61
N CYS A 194 4.78 -0.40 1.80
CA CYS A 194 4.48 0.95 2.34
C CYS A 194 5.76 1.77 2.50
N VAL A 195 6.79 1.21 3.13
CA VAL A 195 8.08 1.86 3.33
C VAL A 195 8.72 2.20 1.98
N ILE A 196 8.81 1.25 1.06
CA ILE A 196 9.37 1.47 -0.29
C ILE A 196 8.62 2.60 -1.01
N SER A 197 7.28 2.61 -0.94
CA SER A 197 6.47 3.65 -1.55
C SER A 197 6.86 5.05 -1.06
N PHE A 198 6.93 5.24 0.27
CA PHE A 198 7.32 6.52 0.85
C PHE A 198 8.79 6.88 0.61
N LEU A 199 9.70 5.91 0.62
CA LEU A 199 11.11 6.14 0.29
C LEU A 199 11.26 6.68 -1.14
N VAL A 200 10.58 6.06 -2.11
CA VAL A 200 10.56 6.54 -3.49
C VAL A 200 9.85 7.91 -3.59
N GLY A 201 8.77 8.11 -2.84
CA GLY A 201 8.06 9.39 -2.74
C GLY A 201 8.96 10.52 -2.26
N VAL A 202 9.73 10.32 -1.20
CA VAL A 202 10.71 11.29 -0.69
C VAL A 202 11.86 11.47 -1.69
N TRP A 203 12.38 10.39 -2.27
CA TRP A 203 13.44 10.45 -3.29
C TRP A 203 13.01 11.11 -4.61
N SER A 204 11.71 11.21 -4.86
CA SER A 204 11.18 11.96 -6.01
C SER A 204 11.34 13.48 -5.87
N GLN A 205 11.52 13.98 -4.64
CA GLN A 205 11.56 15.43 -4.32
C GLN A 205 10.31 16.18 -4.84
N SER A 206 9.18 15.48 -4.95
CA SER A 206 7.94 16.03 -5.47
C SER A 206 6.84 16.04 -4.39
N PRO A 207 6.58 17.20 -3.78
CA PRO A 207 5.47 17.41 -2.84
C PRO A 207 4.11 16.86 -3.32
N PRO A 208 3.64 17.07 -4.57
CA PRO A 208 2.34 16.52 -4.97
C PRO A 208 2.33 15.00 -4.96
N LEU A 209 3.41 14.34 -5.40
CA LEU A 209 3.51 12.88 -5.34
C LEU A 209 3.51 12.38 -3.88
N LEU A 210 4.31 13.00 -3.00
CA LEU A 210 4.36 12.60 -1.60
C LEU A 210 3.02 12.81 -0.88
N PHE A 211 2.33 13.92 -1.16
CA PHE A 211 0.99 14.20 -0.66
C PHE A 211 -0.02 13.15 -1.13
N ALA A 212 0.06 12.76 -2.41
CA ALA A 212 -0.77 11.70 -2.95
C ALA A 212 -0.58 10.36 -2.22
N LEU A 213 0.67 9.99 -1.95
CA LEU A 213 1.00 8.77 -1.20
C LEU A 213 0.50 8.85 0.25
N LEU A 214 0.67 10.00 0.92
CA LEU A 214 0.21 10.21 2.29
C LEU A 214 -1.31 10.08 2.41
N VAL A 215 -2.06 10.75 1.54
CA VAL A 215 -3.53 10.67 1.56
C VAL A 215 -4.01 9.26 1.18
N SER A 216 -3.37 8.61 0.21
CA SER A 216 -3.70 7.23 -0.17
C SER A 216 -3.45 6.26 0.99
N PHE A 217 -2.35 6.45 1.72
CA PHE A 217 -2.04 5.69 2.93
C PHE A 217 -3.11 5.90 4.01
N LEU A 218 -3.45 7.15 4.33
CA LEU A 218 -4.44 7.48 5.36
C LEU A 218 -5.82 6.93 5.01
N LEU A 219 -6.28 7.14 3.77
CA LEU A 219 -7.57 6.67 3.32
C LEU A 219 -7.62 5.14 3.21
N GLY A 220 -6.57 4.49 2.69
CA GLY A 220 -6.49 3.03 2.64
C GLY A 220 -6.50 2.39 4.03
N THR A 221 -5.86 3.06 4.99
CA THR A 221 -5.87 2.68 6.41
C THR A 221 -7.25 2.86 7.02
N ALA A 222 -7.85 4.05 6.89
CA ALA A 222 -9.20 4.36 7.39
C ALA A 222 -10.33 3.61 6.65
N TYR A 223 -10.02 2.99 5.53
CA TYR A 223 -10.93 2.09 4.84
C TYR A 223 -10.90 0.67 5.43
N SER A 224 -9.72 0.22 5.87
CA SER A 224 -9.47 -1.19 6.22
C SER A 224 -9.40 -1.48 7.72
N LEU A 225 -9.01 -0.51 8.55
CA LEU A 225 -8.79 -0.74 9.99
C LEU A 225 -10.08 -1.07 10.72
N ASP A 226 -10.05 -2.13 11.53
CA ASP A 226 -11.15 -2.52 12.42
C ASP A 226 -11.07 -1.76 13.76
N ALA A 227 -11.18 -0.43 13.68
CA ALA A 227 -11.23 0.47 14.83
C ALA A 227 -12.53 1.28 14.80
N PRO A 228 -13.08 1.68 15.97
CA PRO A 228 -14.28 2.50 16.01
C PRO A 228 -14.06 3.78 15.19
N LEU A 229 -15.00 4.08 14.28
CA LEU A 229 -14.97 5.17 13.29
C LEU A 229 -14.02 5.00 12.08
N LEU A 230 -13.21 3.94 11.97
CA LEU A 230 -12.17 3.76 10.93
C LEU A 230 -12.37 2.55 10.02
N ARG A 231 -13.54 1.90 10.05
CA ARG A 231 -13.90 0.85 9.09
C ARG A 231 -14.83 1.39 8.02
N TRP A 232 -14.40 2.42 7.30
CA TRP A 232 -15.26 3.18 6.37
C TRP A 232 -15.85 2.34 5.24
N LYS A 233 -15.27 1.17 4.94
CA LYS A 233 -15.85 0.18 4.04
C LYS A 233 -17.28 -0.26 4.43
N GLN A 234 -17.66 -0.16 5.70
CA GLN A 234 -19.02 -0.46 6.16
C GLN A 234 -20.06 0.59 5.76
N HIS A 235 -19.61 1.80 5.40
CA HIS A 235 -20.47 2.89 4.96
C HIS A 235 -20.28 3.14 3.46
N ALA A 236 -21.29 2.83 2.66
CA ALA A 236 -21.24 2.96 1.20
C ALA A 236 -20.78 4.36 0.74
N PHE A 237 -21.25 5.42 1.39
CA PHE A 237 -20.86 6.79 1.08
C PHE A 237 -19.37 7.07 1.32
N LEU A 238 -18.79 6.58 2.43
CA LEU A 238 -17.38 6.78 2.75
C LEU A 238 -16.45 5.92 1.88
N ALA A 239 -16.90 4.71 1.52
CA ALA A 239 -16.21 3.88 0.55
C ALA A 239 -16.18 4.55 -0.84
N ALA A 240 -17.32 5.07 -1.29
CA ALA A 240 -17.45 5.80 -2.54
C ALA A 240 -16.57 7.06 -2.57
N SER A 241 -16.60 7.86 -1.49
CA SER A 241 -15.78 9.08 -1.39
C SER A 241 -14.30 8.76 -1.39
N CYS A 242 -13.85 7.71 -0.69
CA CYS A 242 -12.46 7.25 -0.72
C CYS A 242 -12.01 6.89 -2.14
N ILE A 243 -12.83 6.11 -2.87
CA ILE A 243 -12.53 5.71 -4.25
C ILE A 243 -12.44 6.93 -5.16
N LEU A 244 -13.41 7.84 -5.07
CA LEU A 244 -13.44 9.08 -5.84
C LEU A 244 -12.22 9.96 -5.56
N THR A 245 -11.94 10.25 -4.29
CA THR A 245 -10.84 11.11 -3.88
C THR A 245 -9.51 10.54 -4.35
N VAL A 246 -9.23 9.25 -4.11
CA VAL A 246 -7.94 8.66 -4.49
C VAL A 246 -7.83 8.50 -6.01
N ARG A 247 -8.80 7.85 -6.66
CA ARG A 247 -8.65 7.47 -8.07
C ARG A 247 -9.01 8.57 -9.06
N ALA A 248 -10.03 9.38 -8.77
CA ALA A 248 -10.51 10.37 -9.74
C ALA A 248 -9.84 11.73 -9.59
N ILE A 249 -9.54 12.15 -8.37
CA ILE A 249 -9.00 13.49 -8.11
C ILE A 249 -7.50 13.42 -7.90
N LEU A 250 -7.07 12.63 -6.92
CA LEU A 250 -5.71 12.67 -6.44
C LEU A 250 -4.72 12.07 -7.44
N VAL A 251 -5.03 10.90 -8.04
CA VAL A 251 -4.20 10.34 -9.11
C VAL A 251 -4.09 11.30 -10.30
N GLN A 252 -5.19 11.93 -10.70
CA GLN A 252 -5.18 12.82 -11.87
C GLN A 252 -4.37 14.09 -11.61
N LEU A 253 -4.62 14.79 -10.50
CA LEU A 253 -4.00 16.09 -10.24
C LEU A 253 -2.56 15.96 -9.73
N ALA A 254 -2.30 15.05 -8.78
CA ALA A 254 -0.99 14.99 -8.15
C ALA A 254 0.10 14.46 -9.09
N PHE A 255 -0.22 13.44 -9.88
CA PHE A 255 0.74 12.84 -10.83
C PHE A 255 0.95 13.75 -12.04
N PHE A 256 -0.09 14.45 -12.49
CA PHE A 256 0.06 15.51 -13.48
C PHE A 256 1.00 16.61 -12.99
N LEU A 257 0.77 17.14 -11.79
CA LEU A 257 1.62 18.19 -11.21
C LEU A 257 3.05 17.71 -10.95
N HIS A 258 3.23 16.43 -10.58
CA HIS A 258 4.54 15.79 -10.50
C HIS A 258 5.26 15.89 -11.84
N MET A 259 4.64 15.40 -12.91
CA MET A 259 5.27 15.37 -14.23
C MET A 259 5.48 16.78 -14.81
N GLN A 260 4.47 17.64 -14.73
CA GLN A 260 4.55 18.97 -15.30
C GLN A 260 5.60 19.85 -14.62
N LYS A 261 5.57 19.95 -13.29
CA LYS A 261 6.41 20.90 -12.56
C LYS A 261 7.76 20.32 -12.14
N TYR A 262 7.76 19.08 -11.65
CA TYR A 262 8.95 18.50 -11.00
C TYR A 262 9.78 17.64 -11.95
N VAL A 263 9.22 17.21 -13.08
CA VAL A 263 9.95 16.44 -14.10
C VAL A 263 10.25 17.30 -15.33
N LEU A 264 9.26 18.03 -15.84
CA LEU A 264 9.38 18.87 -17.04
C LEU A 264 9.72 20.35 -16.74
N GLY A 265 9.73 20.75 -15.46
CA GLY A 265 10.14 22.11 -15.06
C GLY A 265 9.17 23.23 -15.45
N ARG A 266 7.92 22.91 -15.82
CA ARG A 266 6.91 23.87 -16.27
C ARG A 266 6.15 24.51 -15.11
N GLN A 267 5.43 25.60 -15.40
CA GLN A 267 4.55 26.27 -14.43
C GLN A 267 3.41 25.37 -13.96
N ARG A 268 2.82 25.64 -12.79
CA ARG A 268 1.74 24.83 -12.18
C ARG A 268 0.35 25.07 -12.80
N ASN A 269 0.28 25.32 -14.09
CA ASN A 269 -0.99 25.63 -14.76
C ASN A 269 -1.74 24.34 -15.08
N LEU A 270 -2.98 24.21 -14.60
CA LEU A 270 -3.83 23.09 -14.99
C LEU A 270 -4.24 23.26 -16.46
N THR A 271 -3.89 22.29 -17.29
CA THR A 271 -4.22 22.30 -18.71
C THR A 271 -5.66 21.80 -18.92
N LYS A 272 -6.28 22.18 -20.04
CA LYS A 272 -7.64 21.70 -20.40
C LYS A 272 -7.73 20.16 -20.41
N PRO A 273 -6.73 19.40 -20.92
CA PRO A 273 -6.75 17.94 -20.89
C PRO A 273 -6.82 17.34 -19.47
N VAL A 274 -6.05 17.86 -18.49
CA VAL A 274 -6.11 17.31 -17.13
C VAL A 274 -7.42 17.63 -16.42
N VAL A 275 -7.98 18.82 -16.65
CA VAL A 275 -9.31 19.17 -16.12
C VAL A 275 -10.37 18.25 -16.70
N PHE A 276 -10.38 18.06 -18.02
CA PHE A 276 -11.29 17.13 -18.68
C PHE A 276 -11.15 15.70 -18.14
N ALA A 277 -9.92 15.19 -18.07
CA ALA A 277 -9.65 13.85 -17.57
C ALA A 277 -10.07 13.68 -16.09
N THR A 278 -9.90 14.70 -15.26
CA THR A 278 -10.33 14.68 -13.86
C THR A 278 -11.85 14.63 -13.75
N VAL A 279 -12.56 15.50 -14.48
CA VAL A 279 -14.03 15.53 -14.49
C VAL A 279 -14.60 14.21 -15.01
N PHE A 280 -14.07 13.69 -16.11
CA PHE A 280 -14.47 12.40 -16.66
C PHE A 280 -14.28 11.26 -15.66
N MET A 281 -13.11 11.19 -15.02
CA MET A 281 -12.83 10.16 -14.01
C MET A 281 -13.70 10.29 -12.77
N CYS A 282 -14.09 11.51 -12.38
CA CYS A 282 -15.04 11.73 -11.28
C CYS A 282 -16.42 11.14 -11.63
N PHE A 283 -16.97 11.44 -12.80
CA PHE A 283 -18.23 10.86 -13.25
C PHE A 283 -18.16 9.33 -13.34
N PHE A 284 -17.14 8.81 -14.00
CA PHE A 284 -16.95 7.37 -14.17
C PHE A 284 -16.82 6.64 -12.82
N SER A 285 -16.04 7.18 -11.90
CA SER A 285 -15.85 6.59 -10.56
C SER A 285 -17.11 6.69 -9.71
N ALA A 286 -17.90 7.76 -9.84
CA ALA A 286 -19.17 7.92 -9.14
C ALA A 286 -20.19 6.88 -9.61
N VAL A 287 -20.27 6.64 -10.92
CA VAL A 287 -21.11 5.59 -11.51
C VAL A 287 -20.73 4.22 -10.95
N ILE A 288 -19.44 3.87 -10.97
CA ILE A 288 -18.96 2.60 -10.40
C ILE A 288 -19.31 2.50 -8.91
N ALA A 289 -19.17 3.58 -8.15
CA ALA A 289 -19.45 3.59 -6.72
C ALA A 289 -20.94 3.42 -6.41
N LEU A 290 -21.84 3.93 -7.25
CA LEU A 290 -23.29 3.74 -7.10
C LEU A 290 -23.76 2.32 -7.40
N PHE A 291 -23.05 1.61 -8.28
CA PHE A 291 -23.37 0.23 -8.65
C PHE A 291 -22.66 -0.83 -7.78
N LYS A 292 -21.96 -0.41 -6.72
CA LYS A 292 -21.17 -1.28 -5.84
C LYS A 292 -21.80 -1.39 -4.45
#